data_AF-A0A8X6XNA1-F1
#
_entry.id   AF-A0A8X6XNA1-F1
#
_cell.length_a   1.000
_cell.length_b   1.000
_cell.length_c   1.000
_cell.angle_alpha   90.00
_cell.angle_beta   90.00
_cell.angle_gamma   90.00
#
_symmetry.space_group_name_H-M   'P 1'
#
loop_
_entity.id
_entity.type
_entity.pdbx_description
1 polymer ?
#
loop_
_entity_poly.entity_id
_entity_poly.type
_entity_poly.pdbx_seq_one_letter_code
_entity_poly.pdbx_strand_id
1 'polypeptide(L)'
;MLRIGIILIFLTLVKSQVGTFRYSRLFSIFPESEDDAIIVPGSQTVPPCVGIFMSTFHQKIHSSKILSELLDFSGMTAEEFGRKIKPYIWYTHNKYKVANALQSVRSCVEPISKCRRPLSLAIIERTYGYSVSKFAYFEGVLHEKNAVSLALTFADLLRGLGIQLKRLGDPDWNLNALSRGFIDFLNCFHLFSKESIPPLAAIFINEWKSVS
;
A
#
# COMPACT_ATOMS: atom_id res chain seq x y z
N MET A 1 1.58 0.79 30.19
CA MET A 1 1.77 2.07 29.46
C MET A 1 3.15 2.20 28.77
N LEU A 2 3.90 1.10 28.52
CA LEU A 2 5.29 1.17 28.02
C LEU A 2 5.47 1.08 26.48
N ARG A 3 4.40 0.85 25.70
CA ARG A 3 4.51 0.52 24.27
C ARG A 3 4.45 1.71 23.31
N ILE A 4 4.01 2.89 23.77
CA ILE A 4 3.91 4.11 22.95
C ILE A 4 5.28 4.83 22.85
N GLY A 5 6.12 4.72 23.89
CA GLY A 5 7.44 5.36 23.93
C GLY A 5 8.44 4.79 22.91
N ILE A 6 8.38 3.49 22.62
CA ILE A 6 9.31 2.83 21.68
C ILE A 6 9.05 3.29 20.23
N ILE A 7 7.79 3.54 19.87
CA ILE A 7 7.41 4.01 18.53
C ILE A 7 7.92 5.45 18.30
N LEU A 8 7.86 6.32 19.31
CA LEU A 8 8.36 7.70 19.24
C LEU A 8 9.89 7.77 19.14
N ILE A 9 10.62 6.90 19.84
CA ILE A 9 12.09 6.85 19.77
C ILE A 9 12.55 6.37 18.38
N PHE A 10 11.85 5.40 17.77
CA PHE A 10 12.18 4.93 16.43
C PHE A 10 11.95 5.99 15.34
N LEU A 11 10.86 6.76 15.45
CA LEU A 11 10.54 7.86 14.51
C LEU A 11 11.57 9.00 14.55
N THR A 12 12.28 9.17 15.67
CA THR A 12 13.29 10.23 15.83
C THR A 12 14.61 9.86 15.15
N LEU A 13 14.95 8.57 15.07
CA LEU A 13 16.20 8.08 14.46
C LEU A 13 16.15 8.04 12.92
N VAL A 14 14.97 7.85 12.32
CA VAL A 14 14.83 7.80 10.84
C VAL A 14 14.97 9.18 10.17
N LYS A 15 14.78 10.29 10.91
CA LYS A 15 14.91 11.66 10.38
C LYS A 15 16.30 12.01 9.84
N SER A 16 17.35 11.25 10.16
CA SER A 16 18.74 11.61 9.84
C SER A 16 19.26 11.12 8.49
N GLN A 17 18.49 10.37 7.69
CA GLN A 17 19.04 9.60 6.55
C GLN A 17 18.39 9.86 5.19
N VAL A 18 17.31 10.66 5.07
CA VAL A 18 16.60 10.80 3.79
C VAL A 18 17.18 11.95 2.98
N GLY A 19 18.16 11.62 2.13
CA GLY A 19 18.65 12.47 1.05
C GLY A 19 17.71 12.47 -0.15
N THR A 20 17.60 13.62 -0.81
CA THR A 20 16.78 13.87 -2.01
C THR A 20 17.27 13.04 -3.21
N PHE A 21 16.43 12.13 -3.76
CA PHE A 21 16.71 11.37 -4.98
C PHE A 21 15.64 11.56 -6.07
N ARG A 22 16.09 11.48 -7.33
CA ARG A 22 15.40 11.95 -8.56
C ARG A 22 14.43 10.92 -9.16
N TYR A 23 13.24 11.41 -9.56
CA TYR A 23 12.09 10.70 -10.14
C TYR A 23 12.23 10.18 -11.60
N SER A 24 13.44 10.12 -12.18
CA SER A 24 13.59 9.87 -13.62
C SER A 24 13.35 8.42 -14.08
N ARG A 25 13.20 7.43 -13.17
CA ARG A 25 13.00 6.01 -13.54
C ARG A 25 11.56 5.54 -13.65
N LEU A 26 10.56 6.34 -13.26
CA LEU A 26 9.14 5.92 -13.29
C LEU A 26 8.36 6.45 -14.49
N PHE A 27 8.89 7.43 -15.23
CA PHE A 27 8.25 7.96 -16.43
C PHE A 27 8.28 7.01 -17.64
N SER A 28 8.96 5.86 -17.56
CA SER A 28 8.88 4.81 -18.59
C SER A 28 7.65 3.89 -18.44
N ILE A 29 6.74 4.16 -17.50
CA ILE A 29 5.56 3.32 -17.21
C ILE A 29 4.24 3.97 -17.69
N PHE A 30 4.30 5.22 -18.17
CA PHE A 30 3.18 5.86 -18.86
C PHE A 30 3.51 5.94 -20.36
N PRO A 31 2.96 5.06 -21.22
CA PRO A 31 3.08 5.25 -22.65
C PRO A 31 2.22 6.45 -23.08
N GLU A 32 2.85 7.44 -23.69
CA GLU A 32 2.22 8.45 -24.54
C GLU A 32 2.31 8.06 -26.03
N SER A 33 2.13 6.79 -26.40
CA SER A 33 1.93 6.37 -27.81
C SER A 33 1.64 4.87 -27.90
N GLU A 34 0.82 4.49 -28.89
CA GLU A 34 0.39 3.11 -29.14
C GLU A 34 1.37 2.28 -30.01
N ASP A 35 2.56 2.76 -30.37
CA ASP A 35 3.35 2.14 -31.46
C ASP A 35 4.87 1.94 -31.22
N ASP A 36 5.36 1.81 -29.99
CA ASP A 36 6.77 1.46 -29.77
C ASP A 36 6.97 0.14 -29.01
N ALA A 37 7.70 -0.76 -29.68
CA ALA A 37 7.97 -2.12 -29.28
C ALA A 37 8.60 -2.22 -27.87
N ILE A 38 7.99 -3.09 -27.07
CA ILE A 38 8.35 -3.39 -25.70
C ILE A 38 9.67 -4.18 -25.67
N ILE A 39 10.77 -3.54 -25.24
CA ILE A 39 11.86 -4.28 -24.60
C ILE A 39 11.44 -4.50 -23.15
N VAL A 40 10.86 -5.66 -22.84
CA VAL A 40 10.64 -6.10 -21.46
C VAL A 40 12.00 -6.46 -20.88
N PRO A 41 12.54 -5.74 -19.88
CA PRO A 41 13.67 -6.25 -19.13
C PRO A 41 13.15 -7.42 -18.28
N GLY A 42 13.80 -8.58 -18.45
CA GLY A 42 13.43 -9.87 -17.85
C GLY A 42 13.24 -9.83 -16.33
N SER A 43 12.61 -10.91 -15.83
CA SER A 43 12.18 -11.15 -14.44
C SER A 43 12.93 -10.30 -13.41
N GLN A 44 12.36 -9.18 -12.99
CA GLN A 44 12.89 -8.44 -11.86
C GLN A 44 12.70 -9.31 -10.61
N THR A 45 13.79 -9.89 -10.14
CA THR A 45 13.84 -10.56 -8.85
C THR A 45 13.38 -9.59 -7.78
N VAL A 46 12.32 -9.95 -7.04
CA VAL A 46 11.83 -9.15 -5.91
C VAL A 46 13.02 -8.88 -4.97
N PRO A 47 13.31 -7.62 -4.60
CA PRO A 47 14.43 -7.31 -3.71
C PRO A 47 14.33 -8.11 -2.41
N PRO A 48 15.43 -8.63 -1.85
CA PRO A 48 15.38 -9.48 -0.65
C PRO A 48 14.64 -8.83 0.52
N CYS A 49 14.82 -7.52 0.74
CA CYS A 49 14.12 -6.77 1.78
C CYS A 49 12.59 -6.72 1.59
N VAL A 50 12.10 -6.67 0.36
CA VAL A 50 10.66 -6.76 0.05
C VAL A 50 10.14 -8.16 0.38
N GLY A 51 10.90 -9.20 0.07
CA GLY A 51 10.57 -10.58 0.45
C GLY A 51 10.51 -10.79 1.96
N ILE A 52 11.50 -10.27 2.71
CA ILE A 52 11.53 -10.32 4.18
C ILE A 52 10.34 -9.56 4.78
N PHE A 53 10.03 -8.37 4.25
CA PHE A 53 8.87 -7.58 4.67
C PHE A 53 7.59 -8.40 4.49
N MET A 54 7.37 -8.95 3.29
CA MET A 54 6.16 -9.70 2.97
C MET A 54 6.02 -10.97 3.82
N SER A 55 7.09 -11.72 4.01
CA SER A 55 7.07 -12.92 4.86
C SER A 55 6.70 -12.58 6.32
N THR A 56 7.29 -11.50 6.86
CA THR A 56 7.00 -11.03 8.23
C THR A 56 5.56 -10.54 8.34
N PHE A 57 5.09 -9.75 7.37
CA PHE A 57 3.74 -9.21 7.33
C PHE A 57 2.71 -10.33 7.26
N HIS A 58 2.95 -11.32 6.40
CA HIS A 58 2.13 -12.53 6.28
C HIS A 58 2.00 -13.29 7.60
N GLN A 59 3.13 -13.63 8.23
CA GLN A 59 3.14 -14.31 9.52
C GLN A 59 2.34 -13.53 10.57
N LYS A 60 2.48 -12.20 10.58
CA LYS A 60 1.78 -11.34 11.54
C LYS A 60 0.26 -11.32 11.30
N ILE A 61 -0.20 -11.24 10.05
CA ILE A 61 -1.62 -11.32 9.70
C ILE A 61 -2.20 -12.63 10.18
N HIS A 62 -1.59 -13.76 9.79
CA HIS A 62 -2.11 -15.08 10.12
C HIS A 62 -2.05 -15.43 11.61
N SER A 63 -1.17 -14.79 12.38
CA SER A 63 -1.13 -14.90 13.84
C SER A 63 -2.20 -14.08 14.58
N SER A 64 -2.92 -13.19 13.88
CA SER A 64 -3.79 -12.18 14.51
C SER A 64 -5.19 -12.21 13.94
N LYS A 65 -6.14 -12.75 14.71
CA LYS A 65 -7.57 -12.84 14.34
C LYS A 65 -8.12 -11.53 13.79
N ILE A 66 -7.82 -10.40 14.43
CA ILE A 66 -8.30 -9.08 13.99
C ILE A 66 -7.70 -8.63 12.66
N LEU A 67 -6.43 -8.97 12.37
CA LEU A 67 -5.83 -8.65 11.08
C LEU A 67 -6.38 -9.53 9.96
N SER A 68 -6.58 -10.82 10.24
CA SER A 68 -7.25 -11.71 9.28
C SER A 68 -8.66 -11.23 8.97
N GLU A 69 -9.46 -10.87 9.98
CA GLU A 69 -10.80 -10.31 9.77
C GLU A 69 -10.79 -8.97 9.03
N LEU A 70 -9.81 -8.10 9.30
CA LEU A 70 -9.67 -6.80 8.66
C LEU A 70 -9.42 -6.92 7.16
N LEU A 71 -8.58 -7.88 6.77
CA LEU A 71 -8.16 -8.11 5.39
C LEU A 71 -9.04 -9.12 4.65
N ASP A 72 -10.02 -9.72 5.31
CA ASP A 72 -10.96 -10.63 4.68
C ASP A 72 -12.12 -9.86 4.03
N PHE A 73 -12.06 -9.80 2.70
CA PHE A 73 -13.11 -9.24 1.85
C PHE A 73 -13.78 -10.34 1.00
N SER A 74 -13.70 -11.61 1.42
CA SER A 74 -14.24 -12.75 0.66
C SER A 74 -15.74 -12.68 0.41
N GLY A 75 -16.49 -11.97 1.26
CA GLY A 75 -17.92 -11.69 1.08
C GLY A 75 -18.24 -10.56 0.09
N MET A 76 -17.25 -9.99 -0.59
CA MET A 76 -17.40 -8.86 -1.51
C MET A 76 -16.82 -9.17 -2.89
N THR A 77 -17.54 -8.80 -3.94
CA THR A 77 -17.00 -8.88 -5.31
C THR A 77 -15.92 -7.82 -5.53
N ALA A 78 -15.02 -8.05 -6.50
CA ALA A 78 -14.00 -7.07 -6.83
C ALA A 78 -14.57 -5.74 -7.34
N GLU A 79 -15.71 -5.79 -8.05
CA GLU A 79 -16.45 -4.61 -8.48
C GLU A 79 -17.01 -3.80 -7.29
N GLU A 80 -17.64 -4.47 -6.32
CA GLU A 80 -18.12 -3.83 -5.09
C GLU A 80 -16.98 -3.17 -4.30
N PHE A 81 -15.86 -3.86 -4.17
CA PHE A 81 -14.68 -3.31 -3.49
C PHE A 81 -14.13 -2.09 -4.23
N GLY A 82 -13.98 -2.18 -5.56
CA GLY A 82 -13.57 -1.05 -6.40
C GLY A 82 -14.48 0.17 -6.24
N ARG A 83 -15.80 -0.06 -6.19
CA ARG A 83 -16.80 0.99 -5.94
C ARG A 83 -16.69 1.58 -4.54
N LYS A 84 -16.46 0.76 -3.50
CA LYS A 84 -16.31 1.23 -2.13
C LYS A 84 -14.98 1.94 -1.86
N ILE A 85 -13.89 1.56 -2.53
CA ILE A 85 -12.58 2.18 -2.32
C ILE A 85 -12.42 3.49 -3.10
N LYS A 86 -13.13 3.65 -4.22
CA LYS A 86 -13.06 4.84 -5.09
C LYS A 86 -13.19 6.18 -4.34
N PRO A 87 -14.13 6.38 -3.40
CA PRO A 87 -14.22 7.63 -2.63
C PRO A 87 -12.96 7.94 -1.81
N TYR A 88 -12.26 6.94 -1.28
CA TYR A 88 -11.02 7.13 -0.52
C TYR A 88 -9.86 7.59 -1.42
N ILE A 89 -9.73 6.94 -2.59
CA ILE A 89 -8.72 7.30 -3.58
C ILE A 89 -9.02 8.72 -4.10
N TRP A 90 -10.28 9.03 -4.39
CA TRP A 90 -10.74 10.34 -4.82
C TRP A 90 -10.46 11.42 -3.79
N TYR A 91 -10.83 11.20 -2.52
CA TYR A 91 -10.56 12.13 -1.42
C TYR A 91 -9.06 12.42 -1.30
N THR A 92 -8.24 11.36 -1.35
CA THR A 92 -6.78 11.47 -1.30
C THR A 92 -6.24 12.33 -2.45
N HIS A 93 -6.62 12.03 -3.69
CA HIS A 93 -6.12 12.78 -4.85
C HIS A 93 -6.51 14.26 -4.79
N ASN A 94 -7.74 14.58 -4.34
CA ASN A 94 -8.17 15.96 -4.18
C ASN A 94 -7.45 16.67 -3.03
N LYS A 95 -7.31 16.01 -1.87
CA LYS A 95 -6.60 16.56 -0.70
C LYS A 95 -5.19 16.99 -1.06
N TYR A 96 -4.49 16.20 -1.87
CA TYR A 96 -3.12 16.48 -2.30
C TYR A 96 -3.03 17.21 -3.65
N LYS A 97 -4.16 17.64 -4.23
CA LYS A 97 -4.21 18.38 -5.50
C LYS A 97 -3.42 17.70 -6.63
N VAL A 98 -3.59 16.38 -6.76
CA VAL A 98 -2.95 15.58 -7.81
C VAL A 98 -3.49 16.02 -9.17
N ALA A 99 -2.60 16.26 -10.13
CA ALA A 99 -2.99 16.60 -11.49
C ALA A 99 -3.79 15.45 -12.11
N ASN A 100 -4.83 15.77 -12.89
CA ASN A 100 -5.70 14.77 -13.52
C ASN A 100 -6.27 13.74 -12.52
N ALA A 101 -6.62 14.18 -11.29
CA ALA A 101 -7.11 13.32 -10.21
C ALA A 101 -8.20 12.34 -10.66
N LEU A 102 -9.15 12.77 -11.51
CA LEU A 102 -10.22 11.91 -12.02
C LEU A 102 -9.69 10.75 -12.85
N GLN A 103 -8.75 11.02 -13.76
CA GLN A 103 -8.16 9.98 -14.59
C GLN A 103 -7.33 9.02 -13.74
N SER A 104 -6.48 9.54 -12.84
CA SER A 104 -5.70 8.72 -11.91
C SER A 104 -6.59 7.80 -11.06
N VAL A 105 -7.68 8.32 -10.50
CA VAL A 105 -8.64 7.54 -9.71
C VAL A 105 -9.31 6.46 -10.54
N ARG A 106 -9.70 6.75 -11.79
CA ARG A 106 -10.24 5.74 -12.71
C ARG A 106 -9.22 4.63 -12.97
N SER A 107 -7.98 5.01 -13.30
CA SER A 107 -6.89 4.07 -13.55
C SER A 107 -6.55 3.20 -12.32
N CYS A 108 -6.72 3.71 -11.10
CA CYS A 108 -6.55 2.91 -9.88
C CYS A 108 -7.68 1.90 -9.65
N VAL A 109 -8.92 2.28 -9.95
CA VAL A 109 -10.11 1.47 -9.64
C VAL A 109 -10.38 0.41 -10.70
N GLU A 110 -10.11 0.72 -11.97
CA GLU A 110 -10.40 -0.18 -13.08
C GLU A 110 -9.74 -1.57 -12.97
N PRO A 111 -8.45 -1.71 -12.62
CA PRO A 111 -7.81 -3.02 -12.42
C PRO A 111 -8.44 -3.83 -11.30
N ILE A 112 -8.93 -3.16 -10.26
CA ILE A 112 -9.64 -3.79 -9.14
C ILE A 112 -10.96 -4.37 -9.63
N SER A 113 -11.78 -3.55 -10.30
CA SER A 113 -13.09 -3.98 -10.80
C SER A 113 -12.99 -5.09 -11.85
N LYS A 114 -11.86 -5.19 -12.56
CA LYS A 114 -11.58 -6.25 -13.54
C LYS A 114 -11.01 -7.53 -12.93
N CYS A 115 -10.67 -7.55 -11.64
CA CYS A 115 -10.19 -8.74 -10.96
C CYS A 115 -11.31 -9.80 -10.93
N ARG A 116 -11.09 -10.94 -11.59
CA ARG A 116 -12.07 -12.04 -11.65
C ARG A 116 -11.98 -12.98 -10.46
N ARG A 117 -10.88 -12.89 -9.69
CA ARG A 117 -10.65 -13.74 -8.54
C ARG A 117 -11.46 -13.26 -7.34
N PRO A 118 -11.93 -14.18 -6.47
CA PRO A 118 -12.52 -13.79 -5.20
C PRO A 118 -11.53 -12.94 -4.39
N LEU A 119 -12.01 -11.88 -3.73
CA LEU A 119 -11.19 -11.01 -2.88
C LEU A 119 -10.82 -11.70 -1.56
N SER A 120 -10.01 -12.74 -1.68
CA SER A 120 -9.45 -13.45 -0.54
C SER A 120 -8.48 -12.56 0.23
N LEU A 121 -8.31 -12.88 1.51
CA LEU A 121 -7.26 -12.31 2.37
C LEU A 121 -5.90 -12.27 1.67
N ALA A 122 -5.52 -13.34 0.97
CA ALA A 122 -4.24 -13.43 0.27
C ALA A 122 -4.09 -12.38 -0.84
N ILE A 123 -5.16 -12.05 -1.57
CA ILE A 123 -5.11 -11.00 -2.61
C ILE A 123 -4.92 -9.63 -1.97
N ILE A 124 -5.70 -9.32 -0.94
CA ILE A 124 -5.65 -8.01 -0.28
C ILE A 124 -4.32 -7.81 0.43
N GLU A 125 -3.87 -8.83 1.18
CA GLU A 125 -2.56 -8.86 1.81
C GLU A 125 -1.45 -8.62 0.78
N ARG A 126 -1.45 -9.41 -0.29
CA ARG A 126 -0.41 -9.33 -1.32
C ARG A 126 -0.37 -7.94 -1.94
N THR A 127 -1.51 -7.45 -2.41
CA THR A 127 -1.58 -6.16 -3.09
C THR A 127 -1.10 -5.03 -2.18
N TYR A 128 -1.64 -4.91 -0.97
CA TYR A 128 -1.29 -3.80 -0.08
C TYR A 128 0.13 -3.94 0.47
N GLY A 129 0.52 -5.15 0.86
CA GLY A 129 1.87 -5.43 1.37
C GLY A 129 2.94 -5.16 0.33
N TYR A 130 2.78 -5.64 -0.91
CA TYR A 130 3.74 -5.37 -1.98
C TYR A 130 3.72 -3.90 -2.40
N SER A 131 2.56 -3.25 -2.42
CA SER A 131 2.49 -1.82 -2.77
C SER A 131 3.28 -0.98 -1.78
N VAL A 132 3.08 -1.18 -0.47
CA VAL A 132 3.82 -0.46 0.57
C VAL A 132 5.32 -0.78 0.51
N SER A 133 5.67 -2.06 0.45
CA SER A 133 7.08 -2.48 0.54
C SER A 133 7.89 -2.10 -0.70
N LYS A 134 7.35 -2.29 -1.91
CA LYS A 134 8.03 -1.87 -3.15
C LYS A 134 8.20 -0.36 -3.19
N PHE A 135 7.18 0.40 -2.77
CA PHE A 135 7.28 1.84 -2.73
C PHE A 135 8.27 2.34 -1.68
N ALA A 136 8.23 1.80 -0.46
CA ALA A 136 9.21 2.13 0.57
C ALA A 136 10.64 1.75 0.18
N TYR A 137 10.83 0.65 -0.58
CA TYR A 137 12.12 0.27 -1.14
C TYR A 137 12.59 1.27 -2.21
N PHE A 138 11.69 1.66 -3.11
CA PHE A 138 11.98 2.64 -4.15
C PHE A 138 12.40 3.99 -3.56
N GLU A 139 11.74 4.42 -2.49
CA GLU A 139 12.04 5.66 -1.75
C GLU A 139 13.24 5.52 -0.78
N GLY A 140 13.92 4.36 -0.76
CA GLY A 140 15.11 4.11 0.07
C GLY A 140 14.84 3.93 1.57
N VAL A 141 13.57 3.90 1.99
CA VAL A 141 13.18 3.68 3.39
C VAL A 141 13.25 2.21 3.78
N LEU A 142 12.88 1.29 2.88
CA LEU A 142 12.94 -0.15 3.15
C LEU A 142 14.30 -0.72 2.71
N HIS A 143 14.98 -1.38 3.64
CA HIS A 143 16.21 -2.13 3.38
C HIS A 143 16.29 -3.36 4.32
N GLU A 144 17.23 -4.28 4.09
CA GLU A 144 17.25 -5.58 4.79
C GLU A 144 17.27 -5.45 6.32
N LYS A 145 18.04 -4.48 6.85
CA LYS A 145 18.16 -4.26 8.30
C LYS A 145 16.87 -3.80 9.00
N ASN A 146 15.89 -3.23 8.28
CA ASN A 146 14.66 -2.71 8.87
C ASN A 146 13.38 -3.39 8.34
N ALA A 147 13.49 -4.30 7.37
CA ALA A 147 12.34 -4.93 6.72
C ALA A 147 11.36 -5.60 7.69
N VAL A 148 11.88 -6.36 8.66
CA VAL A 148 11.07 -7.00 9.70
C VAL A 148 10.35 -5.94 10.55
N SER A 149 11.07 -4.91 11.00
CA SER A 149 10.49 -3.86 11.84
C SER A 149 9.41 -3.08 11.11
N LEU A 150 9.63 -2.70 9.84
CA LEU A 150 8.66 -1.98 9.04
C LEU A 150 7.41 -2.81 8.76
N ALA A 151 7.56 -4.11 8.49
CA ALA A 151 6.43 -5.02 8.30
C ALA A 151 5.58 -5.13 9.58
N LEU A 152 6.22 -5.26 10.73
CA LEU A 152 5.53 -5.28 12.03
C LEU A 152 4.85 -3.95 12.33
N THR A 153 5.50 -2.82 12.05
CA THR A 153 4.90 -1.49 12.20
C THR A 153 3.66 -1.34 11.34
N PHE A 154 3.70 -1.76 10.07
CA PHE A 154 2.54 -1.70 9.19
C PHE A 154 1.38 -2.56 9.72
N ALA A 155 1.67 -3.81 10.10
CA ALA A 155 0.66 -4.70 10.68
C ALA A 155 0.08 -4.18 12.00
N ASP A 156 0.91 -3.67 12.90
CA ASP A 156 0.42 -3.13 14.19
C ASP A 156 -0.42 -1.86 14.01
N LEU A 157 -0.13 -1.05 12.99
CA LEU A 157 -0.92 0.12 12.66
C LEU A 157 -2.31 -0.29 12.13
N LEU A 158 -2.36 -1.23 11.17
CA LEU A 158 -3.63 -1.81 10.70
C LEU A 158 -4.42 -2.42 11.85
N ARG A 159 -3.76 -3.18 12.73
CA ARG A 159 -4.37 -3.81 13.90
C ARG A 159 -4.96 -2.78 14.85
N GLY A 160 -4.21 -1.70 15.14
CA GLY A 160 -4.65 -0.62 16.03
C GLY A 160 -5.89 0.08 15.49
N LEU A 161 -5.88 0.44 14.21
CA LEU A 161 -7.03 1.07 13.54
C LEU A 161 -8.23 0.12 13.47
N GLY A 162 -8.01 -1.16 13.15
CA GLY A 162 -9.07 -2.17 13.12
C GLY A 162 -9.77 -2.33 14.47
N ILE A 163 -9.00 -2.44 15.56
CA ILE A 163 -9.56 -2.50 16.92
C ILE A 163 -10.36 -1.24 17.24
N GLN A 164 -9.81 -0.07 16.92
CA GLN A 164 -10.47 1.21 17.20
C GLN A 164 -11.79 1.34 16.45
N LEU A 165 -11.79 1.13 15.14
CA LEU A 165 -12.97 1.31 14.28
C LEU A 165 -14.05 0.27 14.57
N LYS A 166 -13.66 -0.99 14.82
CA LYS A 166 -14.60 -2.05 15.21
C LYS A 166 -15.29 -1.73 16.54
N ARG A 167 -14.57 -1.15 17.51
CA ARG A 167 -15.15 -0.70 18.79
C ARG A 167 -16.12 0.48 18.63
N LEU A 168 -15.91 1.33 17.63
CA LEU A 168 -16.80 2.44 17.30
C LEU A 168 -18.05 1.97 16.52
N GLY A 169 -18.16 0.70 16.17
CA GLY A 169 -19.30 0.17 15.40
C GLY A 169 -19.33 0.65 13.95
N ASP A 170 -18.18 1.03 13.38
CA ASP A 170 -18.09 1.47 11.99
C ASP A 170 -18.46 0.30 11.04
N PRO A 171 -19.48 0.44 10.18
CA PRO A 171 -19.92 -0.63 9.28
C PRO A 171 -18.90 -0.96 8.19
N ASP A 172 -18.01 -0.03 7.85
CA ASP A 172 -16.94 -0.19 6.86
C ASP A 172 -15.55 -0.22 7.53
N TRP A 173 -15.48 -0.64 8.80
CA TRP A 173 -14.25 -0.62 9.60
C TRP A 173 -13.07 -1.30 8.91
N ASN A 174 -13.26 -2.40 8.18
CA ASN A 174 -12.22 -3.09 7.41
C ASN A 174 -11.57 -2.15 6.38
N LEU A 175 -12.40 -1.55 5.54
CA LEU A 175 -11.96 -0.69 4.45
C LEU A 175 -11.37 0.62 4.98
N ASN A 176 -11.97 1.17 6.03
CA ASN A 176 -11.47 2.36 6.73
C ASN A 176 -10.11 2.10 7.37
N ALA A 177 -9.94 0.98 8.08
CA ALA A 177 -8.68 0.61 8.71
C ALA A 177 -7.59 0.34 7.67
N LEU A 178 -7.92 -0.35 6.58
CA LEU A 178 -6.99 -0.65 5.48
C LEU A 178 -6.53 0.63 4.77
N SER A 179 -7.46 1.48 4.34
CA SER A 179 -7.16 2.69 3.58
C SER A 179 -6.41 3.71 4.44
N ARG A 180 -6.87 3.95 5.68
CA ARG A 180 -6.18 4.84 6.61
C ARG A 180 -4.83 4.27 7.02
N GLY A 181 -4.74 2.97 7.28
CA GLY A 181 -3.50 2.38 7.73
C GLY A 181 -2.40 2.38 6.67
N PHE A 182 -2.76 2.21 5.41
CA PHE A 182 -1.85 2.40 4.28
C PHE A 182 -1.30 3.83 4.23
N ILE A 183 -2.17 4.83 4.30
CA ILE A 183 -1.78 6.25 4.25
C ILE A 183 -0.97 6.66 5.49
N ASP A 184 -1.42 6.26 6.68
CA ASP A 184 -0.77 6.60 7.96
C ASP A 184 0.62 5.98 8.05
N PHE A 185 0.80 4.74 7.58
CA PHE A 185 2.13 4.12 7.49
C PHE A 185 3.07 4.94 6.60
N LEU A 186 2.63 5.32 5.39
CA LEU A 186 3.47 6.11 4.49
C LEU A 186 3.75 7.51 5.06
N ASN A 187 2.79 8.14 5.73
CA ASN A 187 2.99 9.41 6.42
C ASN A 187 4.02 9.31 7.55
N CYS A 188 4.07 8.20 8.31
CA CYS A 188 5.05 8.01 9.39
C CYS A 188 6.51 8.09 8.89
N PHE A 189 6.75 7.80 7.62
CA PHE A 189 8.07 7.85 6.99
C PHE A 189 8.21 8.99 5.98
N HIS A 190 7.28 9.94 5.98
CA HIS A 190 7.23 11.07 5.04
C HIS A 190 7.19 10.65 3.56
N LEU A 191 6.67 9.45 3.29
CA LEU A 191 6.57 8.86 1.95
C LEU A 191 5.29 9.29 1.21
N PHE A 192 4.36 9.97 1.87
CA PHE A 192 3.06 10.32 1.30
C PHE A 192 2.94 11.82 1.05
N SER A 193 3.18 12.23 -0.20
CA SER A 193 3.11 13.62 -0.67
C SER A 193 2.38 13.69 -2.01
N LYS A 194 2.16 14.91 -2.51
CA LYS A 194 1.55 15.13 -3.83
C LYS A 194 2.37 14.46 -4.95
N GLU A 195 3.69 14.55 -4.86
CA GLU A 195 4.65 14.04 -5.83
C GLU A 195 4.75 12.51 -5.79
N SER A 196 4.47 11.93 -4.62
CA SER A 196 4.61 10.51 -4.34
C SER A 196 3.35 9.71 -4.67
N ILE A 197 2.18 10.37 -4.81
CA ILE A 197 0.92 9.70 -5.14
C ILE A 197 0.92 9.04 -6.54
N PRO A 198 1.33 9.71 -7.65
CA PRO A 198 1.38 9.06 -8.96
C PRO A 198 2.25 7.78 -9.01
N PRO A 199 3.51 7.78 -8.52
CA PRO A 199 4.32 6.56 -8.54
C PRO A 199 3.77 5.45 -7.64
N LEU A 200 3.22 5.81 -6.47
CA LEU A 200 2.54 4.86 -5.58
C LEU A 200 1.30 4.24 -6.23
N ALA A 201 0.50 5.05 -6.93
CA ALA A 201 -0.67 4.60 -7.67
C ALA A 201 -0.26 3.62 -8.78
N ALA A 202 0.82 3.88 -9.51
CA ALA A 202 1.34 2.99 -10.54
C ALA A 202 1.75 1.63 -9.97
N ILE A 203 2.47 1.61 -8.83
CA ILE A 203 2.82 0.37 -8.13
C ILE A 203 1.56 -0.39 -7.72
N PHE A 204 0.60 0.30 -7.08
CA PHE A 204 -0.65 -0.30 -6.63
C PHE A 204 -1.46 -0.93 -7.78
N ILE A 205 -1.57 -0.22 -8.91
CA ILE A 205 -2.21 -0.71 -10.13
C ILE A 205 -1.52 -1.98 -10.64
N ASN A 206 -0.19 -1.99 -10.67
CA ASN A 206 0.57 -3.15 -11.14
C ASN A 206 0.42 -4.35 -10.21
N GLU A 207 0.35 -4.15 -8.90
CA GLU A 207 0.08 -5.23 -7.96
C GLU A 207 -1.30 -5.84 -8.20
N TRP A 208 -2.34 -5.01 -8.37
CA TRP A 208 -3.68 -5.51 -8.72
C TRP A 208 -3.68 -6.29 -10.03
N LYS A 209 -3.06 -5.76 -11.09
CA LYS A 209 -2.95 -6.48 -12.37
C LYS A 209 -2.25 -7.83 -12.23
N SER A 210 -1.29 -7.97 -11.33
CA SER A 210 -0.55 -9.21 -11.11
C SER A 210 -1.36 -10.31 -10.39
N VAL A 211 -2.46 -9.93 -9.73
CA VAL A 211 -3.32 -10.85 -8.95
C VAL A 211 -4.70 -11.05 -9.55
N SER A 212 -5.09 -10.21 -10.52
CA SER A 212 -6.37 -10.27 -11.24
C SER A 212 -6.56 -11.51 -12.11
#